data_AF-A0A1Z8Y259-F1
#
_entry.id   AF-A0A1Z8Y259-F1
#
_cell.length_a   1.000
_cell.length_b   1.000
_cell.length_c   1.000
_cell.angle_alpha   90.00
_cell.angle_beta   90.00
_cell.angle_gamma   90.00
#
_symmetry.space_group_name_H-M   'P 1'
#
loop_
_entity.id
_entity.type
_entity.pdbx_description
1 polymer ?
#
loop_
_entity_poly.entity_id
_entity_poly.type
_entity_poly.pdbx_seq_one_letter_code
_entity_poly.pdbx_strand_id
1 'polypeptide(L)'
;VLAQTALANPALAVGLSYLDDIQVDLLIEATQADQRNSVLTAPRITLFNGQRSWISVAEGITYISGLVPGTGDSSGAFAPITNVVYQGFVLDVEAVISSDRRYVTMTVSFNLNQNVQFETVEFSGAAGGGGLGGGRAANFQGSIQLPRLQGSQIRTTVSVPDKGTVLLGGQRNVTEVEIEAGVPVLSKIPLVNRFFTNRLTSKEEQTSLLLMRPEIIIQQENEDDLFPGLSEELGTGSGYLGF
;
A
#
# COMPACT_ATOMS: atom_id res chain seq x y z
N VAL A 1 -54.19 -35.44 10.61
CA VAL A 1 -55.40 -34.79 11.16
C VAL A 1 -54.93 -33.60 12.00
N LEU A 2 -55.23 -32.37 11.54
CA LEU A 2 -55.45 -31.07 12.24
C LEU A 2 -54.63 -30.79 13.54
N ALA A 3 -53.97 -29.65 13.80
CA ALA A 3 -54.26 -28.24 13.52
C ALA A 3 -52.96 -27.40 13.73
N GLN A 4 -52.62 -26.47 12.84
CA GLN A 4 -52.79 -25.01 12.99
C GLN A 4 -52.12 -24.38 14.23
N THR A 5 -50.93 -23.81 14.04
CA THR A 5 -50.39 -22.78 14.92
C THR A 5 -49.86 -21.66 14.03
N ALA A 6 -50.49 -20.49 14.16
CA ALA A 6 -50.21 -19.30 13.37
C ALA A 6 -48.78 -18.80 13.64
N LEU A 7 -48.04 -18.53 12.57
CA LEU A 7 -46.77 -17.83 12.59
C LEU A 7 -47.03 -16.38 12.98
N ALA A 8 -46.77 -16.05 14.24
CA ALA A 8 -46.74 -14.69 14.72
C ALA A 8 -45.53 -13.97 14.11
N ASN A 9 -45.84 -12.93 13.34
CA ASN A 9 -44.93 -11.95 12.78
C ASN A 9 -44.06 -11.30 13.88
N PRO A 10 -42.71 -11.43 13.88
CA PRO A 10 -41.89 -10.51 14.64
C PRO A 10 -41.77 -9.24 13.80
N ALA A 11 -42.69 -8.31 14.04
CA ALA A 11 -42.43 -6.91 13.77
C ALA A 11 -41.16 -6.54 14.54
N LEU A 12 -40.22 -5.88 13.87
CA LEU A 12 -39.02 -5.31 14.49
C LEU A 12 -39.47 -4.22 15.48
N ALA A 13 -39.74 -4.62 16.72
CA ALA A 13 -39.98 -3.73 17.83
C ALA A 13 -38.62 -3.39 18.43
N VAL A 14 -38.29 -2.10 18.45
CA VAL A 14 -37.15 -1.58 19.21
C VAL A 14 -37.46 -1.76 20.70
N GLY A 15 -37.10 -2.92 21.22
CA GLY A 15 -37.17 -3.34 22.61
C GLY A 15 -36.15 -4.47 22.79
N LEU A 16 -35.56 -4.59 23.98
CA LEU A 16 -34.59 -5.65 24.28
C LEU A 16 -35.22 -7.04 24.09
N SER A 17 -35.04 -7.60 22.90
CA SER A 17 -35.40 -8.97 22.54
C SER A 17 -34.15 -9.84 22.63
N TYR A 18 -34.26 -11.00 23.28
CA TYR A 18 -33.20 -12.01 23.27
C TYR A 18 -32.96 -12.48 21.82
N LEU A 19 -31.75 -12.24 21.31
CA LEU A 19 -31.31 -12.67 19.99
C LEU A 19 -30.77 -14.09 20.09
N ASP A 20 -31.11 -14.94 19.13
CA ASP A 20 -30.59 -16.31 19.00
C ASP A 20 -29.11 -16.30 18.56
N ASP A 21 -28.32 -17.29 18.96
CA ASP A 21 -26.86 -17.30 18.74
C ASP A 21 -26.51 -17.17 17.24
N ILE A 22 -27.32 -17.76 16.35
CA ILE A 22 -27.17 -17.65 14.89
C ILE A 22 -27.44 -16.21 14.39
N GLN A 23 -28.39 -15.51 15.02
CA GLN A 23 -28.71 -14.12 14.68
C GLN A 23 -27.65 -13.17 15.22
N VAL A 24 -27.06 -13.48 16.38
CA VAL A 24 -25.92 -12.76 16.93
C VAL A 24 -24.69 -12.96 16.03
N ASP A 25 -24.41 -14.17 15.56
CA ASP A 25 -23.30 -14.44 14.64
C ASP A 25 -23.49 -13.71 13.29
N LEU A 26 -24.69 -13.74 12.71
CA LEU A 26 -24.99 -13.00 11.48
C LEU A 26 -24.86 -11.48 11.70
N LEU A 27 -25.27 -10.98 12.87
CA LEU A 27 -25.14 -9.56 13.23
C LEU A 27 -23.67 -9.18 13.44
N ILE A 28 -22.87 -10.03 14.07
CA ILE A 28 -21.43 -9.84 14.30
C ILE A 28 -20.66 -9.91 12.96
N GLU A 29 -20.94 -10.90 12.10
CA GLU A 29 -20.33 -11.04 10.78
C GLU A 29 -20.68 -9.84 9.87
N ALA A 30 -21.93 -9.36 9.94
CA ALA A 30 -22.37 -8.17 9.20
C ALA A 30 -21.77 -6.85 9.74
N THR A 31 -21.40 -6.78 11.04
CA THR A 31 -20.80 -5.57 11.64
C THR A 31 -19.27 -5.54 11.62
N GLN A 32 -18.60 -6.68 11.50
CA GLN A 32 -17.13 -6.76 11.46
C GLN A 32 -16.48 -6.39 10.11
N ALA A 33 -17.28 -6.03 9.10
CA ALA A 33 -16.79 -5.82 7.73
C ALA A 33 -16.26 -4.40 7.42
N ASP A 34 -16.41 -3.38 8.30
CA ASP A 34 -15.83 -2.05 8.07
C ASP A 34 -14.43 -1.94 8.71
N GLN A 35 -13.40 -2.27 7.92
CA GLN A 35 -12.02 -2.00 8.28
C GLN A 35 -11.51 -0.78 7.51
N ARG A 36 -11.13 0.28 8.25
CA ARG A 36 -10.51 1.48 7.68
C ARG A 36 -9.05 1.50 8.03
N ASN A 37 -8.20 1.46 7.01
CA ASN A 37 -6.75 1.62 7.18
C ASN A 37 -6.31 2.97 6.58
N SER A 38 -5.42 3.68 7.28
CA SER A 38 -4.83 4.92 6.78
C SER A 38 -3.34 4.90 7.05
N VAL A 39 -2.55 5.10 5.99
CA VAL A 39 -1.09 5.14 6.05
C VAL A 39 -0.65 6.53 5.60
N LEU A 40 0.15 7.21 6.43
CA LEU A 40 0.71 8.53 6.12
C LEU A 40 2.23 8.45 6.10
N THR A 41 2.81 8.86 4.97
CA THR A 41 4.26 8.96 4.81
C THR A 41 4.61 10.41 4.50
N ALA A 42 5.45 11.03 5.35
CA ALA A 42 5.79 12.45 5.25
C ALA A 42 7.33 12.65 5.26
N PRO A 43 8.02 12.41 4.14
CA PRO A 43 9.45 12.68 4.03
C PRO A 43 9.71 14.19 4.04
N ARG A 44 10.84 14.58 4.63
CA ARG A 44 11.32 15.97 4.64
C ARG A 44 12.69 16.02 3.98
N ILE A 45 12.89 16.97 3.08
CA ILE A 45 14.15 17.19 2.39
C ILE A 45 14.44 18.69 2.37
N THR A 46 15.70 19.04 2.61
CA THR A 46 16.19 20.41 2.51
C THR A 46 17.21 20.45 1.38
N LEU A 47 17.13 21.47 0.55
CA LEU A 47 18.01 21.68 -0.59
C LEU A 47 18.31 23.16 -0.76
N PHE A 48 19.44 23.47 -1.39
CA PHE A 48 19.76 24.84 -1.80
C PHE A 48 18.94 25.25 -3.02
N ASN A 49 18.78 26.56 -3.19
CA ASN A 49 18.07 27.13 -4.34
C ASN A 49 18.68 26.67 -5.67
N GLY A 50 17.87 26.09 -6.54
CA GLY A 50 18.29 25.57 -7.85
C GLY A 50 19.12 24.29 -7.80
N GLN A 51 19.29 23.67 -6.63
CA GLN A 51 19.91 22.35 -6.53
C GLN A 51 18.84 21.27 -6.56
N ARG A 52 19.20 20.13 -7.15
CA ARG A 52 18.40 18.91 -7.12
C ARG A 52 18.80 18.06 -5.94
N SER A 53 17.82 17.53 -5.22
CA SER A 53 18.02 16.63 -4.10
C SER A 53 16.99 15.51 -4.15
N TRP A 54 17.37 14.34 -3.68
CA TRP A 54 16.51 13.17 -3.69
C TRP A 54 16.63 12.40 -2.38
N ILE A 55 15.55 11.71 -2.03
CA ILE A 55 15.46 10.80 -0.90
C ILE A 55 14.76 9.52 -1.36
N SER A 56 15.27 8.36 -0.96
CA SER A 56 14.56 7.11 -1.13
C SER A 56 14.48 6.37 0.19
N VAL A 57 13.35 5.71 0.40
CA VAL A 57 13.15 4.74 1.48
C VAL A 57 12.54 3.52 0.82
N ALA A 58 13.35 2.46 0.73
CA ALA A 58 12.93 1.22 0.12
C ALA A 58 13.36 0.03 0.99
N GLU A 59 12.46 -0.91 1.13
CA GLU A 59 12.67 -2.23 1.69
C GLU A 59 12.89 -3.22 0.55
N GLY A 60 13.99 -3.97 0.60
CA GLY A 60 14.29 -5.03 -0.36
C GLY A 60 13.73 -6.35 0.14
N ILE A 61 12.74 -6.91 -0.57
CA ILE A 61 12.18 -8.23 -0.27
C ILE A 61 12.79 -9.24 -1.23
N THR A 62 13.46 -10.26 -0.69
CA THR A 62 14.03 -11.35 -1.48
C THR A 62 12.95 -12.37 -1.84
N TYR A 63 12.95 -12.84 -3.07
CA TYR A 63 12.04 -13.89 -3.55
C TYR A 63 12.77 -14.87 -4.47
N ILE A 64 12.20 -16.06 -4.65
CA ILE A 64 12.75 -17.08 -5.55
C ILE A 64 12.29 -16.77 -6.98
N SER A 65 13.18 -16.24 -7.82
CA SER A 65 12.86 -15.85 -9.21
C SER A 65 12.95 -17.01 -10.20
N GLY A 66 13.71 -18.05 -9.88
CA GLY A 66 13.93 -19.17 -10.77
C GLY A 66 14.49 -20.39 -10.06
N LEU A 67 14.50 -21.52 -10.77
CA LEU A 67 15.03 -22.79 -10.29
C LEU A 67 15.98 -23.35 -11.34
N VAL A 68 17.15 -23.81 -10.91
CA VAL A 68 18.05 -24.61 -11.76
C VAL A 68 17.91 -26.07 -11.36
N PRO A 69 17.57 -26.99 -12.28
CA PRO A 69 17.53 -28.41 -11.98
C PRO A 69 18.96 -28.96 -11.86
N GLY A 70 19.31 -29.50 -10.70
CA GLY A 70 20.48 -30.36 -10.51
C GLY A 70 20.03 -31.81 -10.54
N THR A 71 20.54 -32.60 -11.48
CA THR A 71 20.26 -34.04 -11.58
C THR A 71 21.47 -34.86 -11.14
N GLY A 72 21.24 -35.91 -10.37
CA GLY A 72 22.19 -36.97 -10.03
C GLY A 72 21.64 -38.35 -10.39
N ASP A 73 22.39 -39.41 -10.13
CA ASP A 73 21.98 -40.78 -10.47
C ASP A 73 20.65 -41.14 -9.78
N SER A 74 19.58 -41.23 -10.57
CA SER A 74 18.20 -41.49 -10.10
C SER A 74 17.69 -40.48 -9.04
N SER A 75 18.24 -39.27 -8.98
CA SER A 75 17.82 -38.22 -8.03
C SER A 75 17.88 -36.84 -8.67
N GLY A 76 17.08 -35.90 -8.18
CA GLY A 76 17.11 -34.52 -8.65
C GLY A 76 16.72 -33.56 -7.55
N ALA A 77 17.24 -32.34 -7.62
CA ALA A 77 16.94 -31.25 -6.72
C ALA A 77 16.89 -29.94 -7.51
N PHE A 78 16.06 -28.99 -7.07
CA PHE A 78 16.10 -27.64 -7.61
C PHE A 78 16.98 -26.76 -6.72
N ALA A 79 17.91 -26.03 -7.34
CA ALA A 79 18.64 -24.95 -6.70
C ALA A 79 17.90 -23.63 -6.96
N PRO A 80 17.44 -22.90 -5.91
CA PRO A 80 16.72 -21.65 -6.09
C PRO A 80 17.67 -20.52 -6.49
N ILE A 81 17.23 -19.73 -7.47
CA ILE A 81 17.81 -18.43 -7.81
C ILE A 81 16.97 -17.38 -7.08
N THR A 82 17.60 -16.59 -6.23
CA THR A 82 16.95 -15.50 -5.51
C THR A 82 17.15 -14.16 -6.20
N ASN A 83 16.13 -13.33 -6.22
CA ASN A 83 16.20 -11.93 -6.66
C ASN A 83 15.55 -11.03 -5.61
N VAL A 84 15.75 -9.72 -5.72
CA VAL A 84 15.21 -8.71 -4.79
C VAL A 84 14.22 -7.83 -5.52
N VAL A 85 13.06 -7.59 -4.89
CA VAL A 85 12.12 -6.56 -5.30
C VAL A 85 12.11 -5.45 -4.25
N TYR A 86 12.11 -4.20 -4.69
CA TYR A 86 12.11 -3.03 -3.79
C TYR A 86 10.70 -2.48 -3.63
N GLN A 87 10.20 -2.48 -2.39
CA GLN A 87 8.99 -1.79 -1.98
C GLN A 87 9.36 -0.48 -1.27
N GLY A 88 8.74 0.62 -1.62
CA GLY A 88 9.01 1.92 -1.01
C GLY A 88 8.88 3.06 -2.00
N PHE A 89 9.43 4.22 -1.67
CA PHE A 89 9.34 5.40 -2.52
C PHE A 89 10.68 6.05 -2.80
N VAL A 90 10.72 6.77 -3.91
CA VAL A 90 11.78 7.70 -4.28
C VAL A 90 11.13 9.05 -4.54
N LEU A 91 11.60 10.07 -3.85
CA LEU A 91 11.21 11.46 -4.06
C LEU A 91 12.43 12.24 -4.54
N ASP A 92 12.30 12.84 -5.71
CA ASP A 92 13.34 13.64 -6.34
C ASP A 92 12.75 15.03 -6.65
N VAL A 93 13.40 16.06 -6.14
CA VAL A 93 12.92 17.43 -6.18
C VAL A 93 14.04 18.37 -6.55
N GLU A 94 13.74 19.27 -7.49
CA GLU A 94 14.51 20.46 -7.77
C GLU A 94 13.60 21.67 -7.52
N ALA A 95 14.06 22.64 -6.73
CA ALA A 95 13.24 23.80 -6.38
C ALA A 95 13.99 25.10 -6.60
N VAL A 96 13.29 26.10 -7.14
CA VAL A 96 13.79 27.46 -7.35
C VAL A 96 12.86 28.45 -6.66
N ILE A 97 13.43 29.30 -5.82
CA ILE A 97 12.74 30.35 -5.08
C ILE A 97 12.52 31.56 -6.01
N SER A 98 11.32 32.16 -5.95
CA SER A 98 11.02 33.38 -6.68
C SER A 98 11.81 34.58 -6.14
N SER A 99 12.02 35.60 -6.97
CA SER A 99 12.77 36.81 -6.57
C SER A 99 12.14 37.56 -5.40
N ASP A 100 10.82 37.48 -5.25
CA ASP A 100 10.05 38.09 -4.16
C ASP A 100 9.97 37.22 -2.90
N ARG A 101 10.59 36.03 -2.90
CA ARG A 101 10.55 35.04 -1.80
C ARG A 101 9.14 34.60 -1.40
N ARG A 102 8.15 34.73 -2.30
CA ARG A 102 6.75 34.36 -2.01
C ARG A 102 6.37 33.00 -2.58
N TYR A 103 7.05 32.55 -3.62
CA TYR A 103 6.72 31.32 -4.33
C TYR A 103 7.95 30.45 -4.50
N VAL A 104 7.72 29.15 -4.52
CA VAL A 104 8.73 28.13 -4.83
C VAL A 104 8.23 27.35 -6.03
N THR A 105 8.99 27.41 -7.11
CA THR A 105 8.75 26.57 -8.30
C THR A 105 9.50 25.27 -8.10
N MET A 106 8.78 24.16 -8.06
CA MET A 106 9.35 22.83 -7.80
C MET A 106 9.09 21.93 -8.99
N THR A 107 10.13 21.27 -9.47
CA THR A 107 10.03 20.12 -10.36
C THR A 107 10.15 18.86 -9.51
N VAL A 108 9.08 18.08 -9.46
CA VAL A 108 8.93 16.92 -8.58
C VAL A 108 8.81 15.67 -9.44
N SER A 109 9.62 14.66 -9.11
CA SER A 109 9.53 13.32 -9.62
C SER A 109 9.38 12.36 -8.44
N PHE A 110 8.19 11.83 -8.26
CA PHE A 110 7.86 10.87 -7.21
C PHE A 110 7.58 9.49 -7.83
N ASN A 111 8.16 8.45 -7.25
CA ASN A 111 7.89 7.05 -7.60
C ASN A 111 7.62 6.27 -6.31
N LEU A 112 6.55 5.48 -6.29
CA LEU A 112 6.14 4.66 -5.15
C LEU A 112 5.82 3.25 -5.65
N ASN A 113 6.47 2.26 -5.07
CA ASN A 113 6.15 0.85 -5.21
C ASN A 113 5.55 0.35 -3.90
N GLN A 114 4.33 -0.16 -3.94
CA GLN A 114 3.62 -0.65 -2.75
C GLN A 114 2.83 -1.93 -3.05
N ASN A 115 2.33 -2.56 -2.00
CA ASN A 115 1.53 -3.79 -2.08
C ASN A 115 2.26 -4.88 -2.90
N VAL A 116 3.51 -5.18 -2.52
CA VAL A 116 4.23 -6.31 -3.12
C VAL A 116 3.58 -7.60 -2.62
N GLN A 117 2.99 -8.35 -3.55
CA GLN A 117 2.41 -9.66 -3.33
C GLN A 117 3.21 -10.69 -4.12
N PHE A 118 3.23 -11.94 -3.65
CA PHE A 118 3.92 -13.02 -4.33
C PHE A 118 2.94 -14.11 -4.73
N GLU A 119 2.92 -14.44 -6.01
CA GLU A 119 2.21 -15.59 -6.54
C GLU A 119 3.19 -16.76 -6.62
N THR A 120 2.88 -17.85 -5.91
CA THR A 120 3.75 -19.04 -5.90
C THR A 120 3.33 -19.99 -7.02
N VAL A 121 4.28 -20.32 -7.90
CA VAL A 121 4.08 -21.29 -8.98
C VAL A 121 4.96 -22.50 -8.72
N GLU A 122 4.35 -23.67 -8.69
CA GLU A 122 5.05 -24.93 -8.46
C GLU A 122 5.54 -25.57 -9.75
N PHE A 123 6.74 -26.13 -9.69
CA PHE A 123 7.40 -26.87 -10.76
C PHE A 123 7.72 -28.27 -10.27
N SER A 124 7.51 -29.26 -11.13
CA SER A 124 7.95 -30.62 -10.90
C SER A 124 8.95 -31.06 -11.96
N GLY A 125 9.98 -31.75 -11.52
CA GLY A 125 10.96 -32.43 -12.37
C GLY A 125 10.96 -33.92 -12.05
N ALA A 126 11.31 -34.73 -13.04
CA ALA A 126 11.48 -36.17 -12.85
C ALA A 126 12.90 -36.55 -13.26
N ALA A 127 13.64 -37.18 -12.34
CA ALA A 127 14.92 -37.80 -12.63
C ALA A 127 14.68 -39.27 -12.97
N GLY A 128 14.94 -39.65 -14.23
CA GLY A 128 14.81 -41.02 -14.70
C GLY A 128 15.95 -41.92 -14.19
N GLY A 129 15.60 -43.08 -13.63
CA GLY A 129 16.57 -44.11 -13.25
C GLY A 129 17.03 -44.93 -14.45
N GLY A 130 17.93 -44.38 -15.27
CA GLY A 130 18.47 -45.03 -16.46
C GLY A 130 19.69 -45.91 -16.18
N GLY A 131 19.55 -46.94 -15.34
CA GLY A 131 20.61 -47.91 -15.05
C GLY A 131 20.12 -49.35 -15.26
N LEU A 132 21.02 -50.24 -15.71
CA LEU A 132 20.80 -51.66 -16.04
C LEU A 132 20.22 -52.53 -14.89
N GLY A 133 19.86 -51.93 -13.74
CA GLY A 133 19.33 -52.59 -12.54
C GLY A 133 17.96 -52.07 -12.06
N GLY A 134 17.20 -51.32 -12.86
CA GLY A 134 15.84 -50.89 -12.50
C GLY A 134 15.79 -49.78 -11.45
N GLY A 135 16.54 -48.70 -11.66
CA GLY A 135 16.52 -47.51 -10.79
C GLY A 135 15.13 -46.86 -10.73
N ARG A 136 14.69 -46.49 -9.52
CA ARG A 136 13.42 -45.77 -9.32
C ARG A 136 13.54 -44.34 -9.86
N ALA A 137 12.58 -43.91 -10.67
CA ALA A 137 12.47 -42.51 -11.02
C ALA A 137 12.12 -41.70 -9.76
N ALA A 138 12.82 -40.58 -9.54
CA ALA A 138 12.54 -39.67 -8.43
C ALA A 138 11.89 -38.40 -8.97
N ASN A 139 10.70 -38.07 -8.46
CA ASN A 139 10.06 -36.79 -8.72
C ASN A 139 10.54 -35.79 -7.67
N PHE A 140 10.95 -34.61 -8.12
CA PHE A 140 11.37 -33.50 -7.27
C PHE A 140 10.53 -32.27 -7.60
N GLN A 141 10.24 -31.47 -6.57
CA GLN A 141 9.36 -30.32 -6.65
C GLN A 141 10.12 -29.07 -6.19
N GLY A 142 9.79 -27.94 -6.80
CA GLY A 142 10.30 -26.64 -6.39
C GLY A 142 9.26 -25.59 -6.70
N SER A 143 9.35 -24.43 -6.07
CA SER A 143 8.44 -23.32 -6.32
C SER A 143 9.22 -22.07 -6.68
N ILE A 144 8.68 -21.30 -7.62
CA ILE A 144 9.10 -19.91 -7.87
C ILE A 144 8.04 -18.97 -7.33
N GLN A 145 8.44 -17.75 -7.06
CA GLN A 145 7.58 -16.66 -6.61
C GLN A 145 7.60 -15.56 -7.66
N LEU A 146 6.44 -15.19 -8.16
CA LEU A 146 6.26 -14.09 -9.10
C LEU A 146 5.79 -12.85 -8.31
N PRO A 147 6.61 -11.80 -8.19
CA PRO A 147 6.21 -10.59 -7.50
C PRO A 147 5.19 -9.80 -8.35
N ARG A 148 4.11 -9.36 -7.71
CA ARG A 148 3.16 -8.39 -8.23
C ARG A 148 3.20 -7.18 -7.33
N LEU A 149 3.35 -5.98 -7.91
CA LEU A 149 3.45 -4.75 -7.15
C LEU A 149 2.66 -3.64 -7.83
N GLN A 150 2.21 -2.67 -7.05
CA GLN A 150 1.51 -1.49 -7.55
C GLN A 150 2.49 -0.31 -7.56
N GLY A 151 2.74 0.23 -8.75
CA GLY A 151 3.58 1.40 -8.95
C GLY A 151 2.73 2.66 -9.15
N SER A 152 3.06 3.75 -8.45
CA SER A 152 2.54 5.09 -8.70
C SER A 152 3.69 6.03 -9.05
N GLN A 153 3.57 6.77 -10.15
CA GLN A 153 4.60 7.70 -10.60
C GLN A 153 3.98 9.05 -10.94
N ILE A 154 4.54 10.12 -10.40
CA ILE A 154 4.10 11.50 -10.61
C ILE A 154 5.32 12.32 -11.02
N ARG A 155 5.23 12.98 -12.18
CA ARG A 155 6.23 13.94 -12.64
C ARG A 155 5.51 15.24 -12.99
N THR A 156 5.77 16.30 -12.25
CA THR A 156 5.10 17.58 -12.45
C THR A 156 6.00 18.73 -12.04
N THR A 157 5.76 19.89 -12.64
CA THR A 157 6.38 21.16 -12.25
C THR A 157 5.26 22.08 -11.81
N VAL A 158 5.33 22.55 -10.56
CA VAL A 158 4.29 23.42 -9.98
C VAL A 158 4.93 24.57 -9.22
N SER A 159 4.23 25.70 -9.18
CA SER A 159 4.60 26.85 -8.35
C SER A 159 3.66 26.92 -7.16
N VAL A 160 4.23 26.97 -5.95
CA VAL A 160 3.48 26.90 -4.69
C VAL A 160 3.93 28.08 -3.82
N PRO A 161 3.01 28.79 -3.14
CA PRO A 161 3.41 29.84 -2.21
C PRO A 161 4.21 29.26 -1.03
N ASP A 162 5.10 30.07 -0.45
CA ASP A 162 5.84 29.70 0.76
C ASP A 162 4.89 29.26 1.87
N LYS A 163 5.20 28.15 2.55
CA LYS A 163 4.37 27.48 3.57
C LYS A 163 2.98 27.03 3.07
N GLY A 164 2.67 27.20 1.78
CA GLY A 164 1.47 26.67 1.15
C GLY A 164 1.54 25.17 0.92
N THR A 165 0.39 24.51 0.77
CA THR A 165 0.33 23.08 0.43
C THR A 165 -0.35 22.92 -0.92
N VAL A 166 0.26 22.14 -1.80
CA VAL A 166 -0.30 21.78 -3.11
C VAL A 166 -0.65 20.30 -3.13
N LEU A 167 -1.78 19.97 -3.76
CA LEU A 167 -2.11 18.59 -4.12
C LEU A 167 -1.51 18.32 -5.50
N LEU A 168 -0.42 17.54 -5.55
CA LEU A 168 0.28 17.21 -6.79
C LEU A 168 -0.43 16.14 -7.61
N GLY A 169 -1.18 15.26 -6.93
CA GLY A 169 -1.91 14.19 -7.57
C GLY A 169 -2.57 13.25 -6.57
N GLY A 170 -3.26 12.26 -7.11
CA GLY A 170 -3.89 11.20 -6.34
C GLY A 170 -4.62 10.22 -7.24
N GLN A 171 -4.83 9.00 -6.75
CA GLN A 171 -5.57 7.94 -7.44
C GLN A 171 -6.62 7.39 -6.49
N ARG A 172 -7.86 7.29 -6.98
CA ARG A 172 -8.97 6.63 -6.27
C ARG A 172 -9.32 5.36 -7.03
N ASN A 173 -9.12 4.22 -6.40
CA ASN A 173 -9.53 2.91 -6.90
C ASN A 173 -10.77 2.46 -6.12
N VAL A 174 -11.81 2.06 -6.84
CA VAL A 174 -13.02 1.50 -6.26
C VAL A 174 -13.20 0.12 -6.85
N THR A 175 -13.32 -0.90 -6.01
CA THR A 175 -13.62 -2.28 -6.41
C THR A 175 -14.88 -2.71 -5.69
N GLU A 176 -15.90 -3.04 -6.46
CA GLU A 176 -17.19 -3.52 -5.96
C GLU A 176 -17.38 -4.97 -6.42
N VAL A 177 -17.61 -5.86 -5.46
CA VAL A 177 -17.85 -7.28 -5.67
C VAL A 177 -19.19 -7.62 -5.06
N GLU A 178 -20.16 -7.94 -5.90
CA GLU A 178 -21.47 -8.41 -5.47
C GLU A 178 -21.52 -9.94 -5.63
N ILE A 179 -21.70 -10.67 -4.53
CA ILE A 179 -21.88 -12.11 -4.51
C ILE A 179 -23.33 -12.41 -4.11
N GLU A 180 -24.10 -12.95 -5.04
CA GLU A 180 -25.45 -13.44 -4.79
C GLU A 180 -25.42 -14.97 -4.62
N ALA A 181 -25.81 -15.46 -3.43
CA ALA A 181 -25.99 -16.88 -3.15
C ALA A 181 -27.48 -17.17 -2.87
N GLY A 182 -28.09 -18.08 -3.64
CA GLY A 182 -29.50 -18.43 -3.48
C GLY A 182 -29.83 -19.85 -3.95
N VAL A 183 -30.86 -20.46 -3.36
CA VAL A 183 -31.32 -21.81 -3.73
C VAL A 183 -32.12 -21.75 -5.05
N PRO A 184 -31.73 -22.48 -6.12
CA PRO A 184 -32.23 -22.27 -7.49
C PRO A 184 -33.76 -22.36 -7.72
N VAL A 185 -34.50 -23.01 -6.80
CA VAL A 185 -35.93 -23.31 -6.98
C VAL A 185 -36.84 -22.30 -6.24
N LEU A 186 -36.36 -21.64 -5.19
CA LEU A 186 -37.18 -20.74 -4.34
C LEU A 186 -36.96 -19.23 -4.62
N SER A 187 -35.95 -18.85 -5.40
CA SER A 187 -35.61 -17.46 -5.73
C SER A 187 -36.61 -16.73 -6.65
N LYS A 188 -37.61 -17.44 -7.20
CA LYS A 188 -38.60 -16.88 -8.15
C LYS A 188 -39.91 -16.37 -7.52
N ILE A 189 -40.12 -16.59 -6.21
CA ILE A 189 -41.32 -16.10 -5.51
C ILE A 189 -40.98 -14.76 -4.81
N PRO A 190 -41.46 -13.60 -5.31
CA PRO A 190 -41.01 -12.28 -4.85
C PRO A 190 -41.25 -12.00 -3.36
N LEU A 191 -42.22 -12.68 -2.74
CA LEU A 191 -42.53 -12.55 -1.30
C LEU A 191 -41.65 -13.44 -0.38
N VAL A 192 -41.06 -14.52 -0.91
CA VAL A 192 -40.24 -15.48 -0.15
C VAL A 192 -38.74 -15.29 -0.41
N ASN A 193 -38.40 -14.62 -1.52
CA ASN A 193 -37.04 -14.36 -1.99
C ASN A 193 -36.13 -13.75 -0.90
N ARG A 194 -36.64 -12.81 -0.11
CA ARG A 194 -35.88 -12.09 0.94
C ARG A 194 -35.40 -12.98 2.09
N PHE A 195 -35.99 -14.17 2.28
CA PHE A 195 -35.58 -15.13 3.31
C PHE A 195 -34.56 -16.17 2.82
N PHE A 196 -34.27 -16.24 1.51
CA PHE A 196 -33.43 -17.30 0.92
C PHE A 196 -32.34 -16.79 -0.05
N THR A 197 -32.23 -15.47 -0.26
CA THR A 197 -31.10 -14.86 -0.96
C THR A 197 -30.14 -14.25 0.04
N ASN A 198 -28.92 -14.78 0.11
CA ASN A 198 -27.81 -14.11 0.77
C ASN A 198 -27.08 -13.25 -0.27
N ARG A 199 -27.03 -11.94 -0.06
CA ARG A 199 -26.28 -11.01 -0.90
C ARG A 199 -25.14 -10.46 -0.06
N LEU A 200 -23.91 -10.79 -0.43
CA LEU A 200 -22.72 -10.17 0.13
C LEU A 200 -22.23 -9.11 -0.86
N THR A 201 -22.36 -7.85 -0.48
CA THR A 201 -21.79 -6.73 -1.23
C THR A 201 -20.51 -6.30 -0.55
N SER A 202 -19.36 -6.53 -1.20
CA SER A 202 -18.06 -6.05 -0.74
C SER A 202 -17.65 -4.85 -1.58
N LYS A 203 -17.37 -3.73 -0.93
CA LYS A 203 -16.91 -2.49 -1.58
C LYS A 203 -15.59 -2.07 -0.97
N GLU A 204 -14.52 -2.18 -1.74
CA GLU A 204 -13.20 -1.72 -1.37
C GLU A 204 -12.91 -0.37 -2.05
N GLU A 205 -12.55 0.63 -1.25
CA GLU A 205 -12.16 1.94 -1.75
C GLU A 205 -10.76 2.28 -1.25
N GLN A 206 -9.84 2.53 -2.20
CA GLN A 206 -8.47 2.93 -1.93
C GLN A 206 -8.23 4.31 -2.53
N THR A 207 -7.88 5.29 -1.71
CA THR A 207 -7.54 6.64 -2.15
C THR A 207 -6.11 6.99 -1.75
N SER A 208 -5.27 7.29 -2.74
CA SER A 208 -3.92 7.79 -2.55
C SER A 208 -3.88 9.27 -2.89
N LEU A 209 -3.27 10.09 -2.04
CA LEU A 209 -3.09 11.53 -2.24
C LEU A 209 -1.61 11.89 -2.06
N LEU A 210 -1.09 12.72 -2.96
CA LEU A 210 0.26 13.28 -2.86
C LEU A 210 0.18 14.78 -2.60
N LEU A 211 0.55 15.18 -1.39
CA LEU A 211 0.59 16.57 -0.96
C LEU A 211 2.05 17.00 -0.79
N MET A 212 2.34 18.25 -1.15
CA MET A 212 3.67 18.82 -0.95
C MET A 212 3.56 20.23 -0.39
N ARG A 213 4.44 20.55 0.56
CA ARG A 213 4.56 21.86 1.19
C ARG A 213 6.01 22.33 1.13
N PRO A 214 6.35 23.34 0.33
CA PRO A 214 7.65 24.00 0.44
C PRO A 214 7.71 24.94 1.64
N GLU A 215 8.92 25.16 2.13
CA GLU A 215 9.25 26.15 3.15
C GLU A 215 10.61 26.78 2.82
N ILE A 216 10.63 28.09 2.67
CA ILE A 216 11.86 28.85 2.42
C ILE A 216 12.56 29.08 3.75
N ILE A 217 13.83 28.65 3.84
CA ILE A 217 14.67 28.88 5.02
C ILE A 217 15.74 29.93 4.65
N ILE A 218 15.72 31.05 5.37
CA ILE A 218 16.71 32.12 5.23
C ILE A 218 17.68 31.99 6.40
N GLN A 219 18.95 31.74 6.12
CA GLN A 219 19.94 31.41 7.16
C GLN A 219 20.12 32.54 8.17
N GLN A 220 20.20 33.80 7.72
CA GLN A 220 20.37 34.96 8.59
C GLN A 220 19.22 35.12 9.59
N GLU A 221 17.97 35.05 9.10
CA GLU A 221 16.77 35.15 9.95
C GLU A 221 16.69 33.98 10.93
N ASN A 222 17.01 32.77 10.47
CA ASN A 222 16.97 31.57 11.30
C ASN A 222 18.11 31.54 12.34
N GLU A 223 19.25 32.15 12.04
CA GLU A 223 20.38 32.29 12.98
C GLU A 223 20.05 33.31 14.08
N ASP A 224 19.42 34.44 13.75
CA ASP A 224 18.96 35.43 14.73
C ASP A 224 17.86 34.84 15.66
N ASP A 225 16.96 34.01 15.12
CA ASP A 225 15.92 33.31 15.90
C ASP A 225 16.51 32.25 16.86
N LEU A 226 17.52 31.51 16.42
CA LEU A 226 18.15 30.43 17.19
C LEU A 226 19.19 30.93 18.20
N PHE A 227 19.89 32.02 17.87
CA PHE A 227 20.98 32.59 18.66
C PHE A 227 20.83 34.12 18.78
N PRO A 228 19.82 34.60 19.55
CA PRO A 228 19.61 36.02 19.73
C PRO A 228 20.84 36.68 20.39
N GLY A 229 21.43 37.66 19.71
CA GLY A 229 22.60 38.43 20.18
C GLY A 229 23.95 38.01 19.58
N LEU A 230 24.05 36.88 18.87
CA LEU A 230 25.30 36.42 18.23
C LEU A 230 25.73 37.34 17.08
N SER A 231 24.77 37.86 16.32
CA SER A 231 25.01 38.81 15.22
C SER A 231 25.50 40.18 15.71
N GLU A 232 25.08 40.61 16.91
CA GLU A 232 25.58 41.83 17.56
C GLU A 232 27.01 41.65 18.11
N GLU A 233 27.32 40.47 18.67
CA GLU A 233 28.66 40.14 19.20
C GLU A 233 29.72 40.01 18.08
N LEU A 234 29.35 39.38 16.96
CA LEU A 234 30.22 39.31 15.76
C LEU A 234 30.40 40.68 15.09
N GLY A 235 29.37 41.54 15.10
CA GLY A 235 29.44 42.90 14.56
C GLY A 235 30.30 43.86 15.38
N THR A 236 30.41 43.64 16.70
CA THR A 236 31.20 44.49 17.61
C THR A 236 32.67 44.06 17.75
N GLY A 237 33.03 42.84 17.33
CA GLY A 237 34.39 42.30 17.38
C GLY A 237 35.36 42.74 16.27
N SER A 238 34.88 43.36 15.18
CA SER A 238 35.72 43.72 14.01
C SER A 238 36.29 45.17 14.06
N GLY A 239 36.34 45.79 15.25
CA GLY A 239 36.76 47.18 15.45
C GLY A 239 38.17 47.41 16.04
N TYR A 240 38.93 46.36 16.35
CA TYR A 240 40.24 46.50 17.02
C TYR A 240 41.36 45.77 16.28
N LEU A 241 41.93 46.40 15.24
CA LEU A 241 43.34 46.25 14.86
C LEU A 241 43.83 47.54 14.20
N GLY A 242 44.05 48.56 15.03
CA GLY A 242 44.94 49.67 14.73
C GLY A 242 46.23 49.52 15.53
N PHE A 243 47.32 49.17 14.84
CA PHE A 243 48.70 49.50 15.19
C PHE A 243 49.43 49.86 13.90
#